data_AF-A0A2S3W0V0-F1
#
_entry.id   AF-A0A2S3W0V0-F1
#
_cell.length_a   1.000
_cell.length_b   1.000
_cell.length_c   1.000
_cell.angle_alpha   90.00
_cell.angle_beta   90.00
_cell.angle_gamma   90.00
#
_symmetry.space_group_name_H-M   'P 1'
#
loop_
_entity.id
_entity.type
_entity.pdbx_description
1 polymer ?
#
loop_
_entity_poly.entity_id
_entity_poly.type
_entity_poly.pdbx_seq_one_letter_code
_entity_poly.pdbx_strand_id
1 'polypeptide(L)'
;MPPTPQTKDQTTPDTADVAGIRAHLHDIRGLLSPAMMQADILSAHPDARVRAGAEAIIKAIEATVGRMDQIRRTCLPARRKDE
;
A
#
# COMPACT_ATOMS: atom_id res chain seq x y z
N MET A 1 7.48 16.74 50.07
CA MET A 1 8.30 16.16 48.97
C MET A 1 7.53 14.99 48.38
N PRO A 2 7.61 14.71 47.07
CA PRO A 2 6.93 15.37 45.95
C PRO A 2 5.87 14.45 45.29
N PRO A 3 5.01 14.97 44.38
CA PRO A 3 4.33 14.13 43.40
C PRO A 3 5.31 13.71 42.30
N THR A 4 5.44 12.42 42.01
CA THR A 4 6.20 11.96 40.83
C THR A 4 5.37 12.20 39.57
N PRO A 5 5.91 12.91 38.57
CA PRO A 5 5.28 13.11 37.28
C PRO A 5 5.69 12.00 36.29
N GLN A 6 4.78 11.70 35.36
CA GLN A 6 5.00 11.12 34.03
C GLN A 6 5.49 9.66 33.91
N THR A 7 4.67 8.84 33.24
CA THR A 7 5.16 8.12 32.06
C THR A 7 4.13 8.26 30.94
N LYS A 8 4.45 9.16 30.02
CA LYS A 8 3.83 9.26 28.70
C LYS A 8 4.16 8.00 27.89
N ASP A 9 3.16 7.49 27.19
CA ASP A 9 3.26 7.17 25.77
C ASP A 9 4.45 6.27 25.37
N GLN A 10 4.26 4.95 25.49
CA GLN A 10 4.96 4.00 24.64
C GLN A 10 3.95 3.04 24.03
N THR A 11 3.20 3.54 23.05
CA THR A 11 2.54 2.67 22.07
C THR A 11 3.59 2.24 21.08
N THR A 12 4.45 1.28 21.48
CA THR A 12 5.18 0.48 20.49
C THR A 12 4.13 -0.19 19.61
N PRO A 13 4.16 -0.01 18.27
CA PRO A 13 3.22 -0.69 17.40
C PRO A 13 3.41 -2.19 17.61
N ASP A 14 2.34 -2.86 18.02
CA ASP A 14 2.32 -4.28 18.26
C ASP A 14 2.83 -4.98 16.99
N THR A 15 3.79 -5.89 17.11
CA THR A 15 4.44 -6.49 15.92
C THR A 15 3.40 -7.27 15.07
N ALA A 16 2.31 -7.71 15.71
CA ALA A 16 1.13 -8.28 15.06
C ALA A 16 0.40 -7.28 14.15
N ASP A 17 0.33 -6.01 14.54
CA ASP A 17 -0.33 -4.93 13.79
C ASP A 17 0.44 -4.62 12.50
N VAL A 18 1.77 -4.56 12.60
CA VAL A 18 2.68 -4.37 11.46
C VAL A 18 2.58 -5.53 10.45
N ALA A 19 2.46 -6.77 10.92
CA ALA A 19 2.28 -7.94 10.05
C ALA A 19 0.90 -7.93 9.37
N GLY A 20 -0.16 -7.56 10.11
CA GLY A 20 -1.52 -7.40 9.59
C GLY A 20 -1.62 -6.34 8.49
N ILE A 21 -1.02 -5.17 8.70
CA ILE A 21 -0.95 -4.11 7.68
C ILE A 21 -0.24 -4.61 6.42
N ARG A 22 0.87 -5.36 6.58
CA ARG A 22 1.62 -5.90 5.43
C ARG A 22 0.79 -6.92 4.63
N ALA A 23 0.05 -7.79 5.31
CA ALA A 23 -0.85 -8.75 4.69
C ALA A 23 -2.00 -8.05 3.95
N HIS A 24 -2.65 -7.07 4.58
CA HIS A 24 -3.72 -6.30 3.95
C HIS A 24 -3.26 -5.54 2.70
N LEU A 25 -2.08 -4.92 2.73
CA LEU A 25 -1.51 -4.26 1.54
C LEU A 25 -1.20 -5.28 0.42
N HIS A 26 -0.77 -6.49 0.77
CA HIS A 26 -0.54 -7.55 -0.22
C HIS A 26 -1.84 -8.04 -0.84
N ASP A 27 -2.89 -8.24 -0.04
CA ASP A 27 -4.21 -8.67 -0.52
C ASP A 27 -4.83 -7.65 -1.46
N ILE A 28 -4.80 -6.36 -1.08
CA ILE A 28 -5.29 -5.27 -1.95
C ILE A 28 -4.52 -5.26 -3.28
N ARG A 29 -3.20 -5.48 -3.25
CA ARG A 29 -2.41 -5.59 -4.49
C ARG A 29 -2.84 -6.78 -5.34
N GLY A 30 -3.12 -7.92 -4.71
CA GLY A 30 -3.68 -9.11 -5.36
C GLY A 30 -5.03 -8.83 -6.04
N LEU A 31 -5.91 -8.05 -5.40
CA LEU A 31 -7.19 -7.64 -5.96
C LEU A 31 -7.04 -6.68 -7.15
N LEU A 32 -6.01 -5.84 -7.16
CA LEU A 32 -5.73 -4.90 -8.25
C LEU A 32 -5.06 -5.55 -9.46
N SER A 33 -4.34 -6.67 -9.29
CA SER A 33 -3.69 -7.40 -10.39
C SER A 33 -4.60 -7.73 -11.59
N PRO A 34 -5.80 -8.33 -11.42
CA PRO A 34 -6.67 -8.60 -12.56
C PRO A 34 -7.17 -7.32 -13.23
N ALA A 35 -7.42 -6.25 -12.47
CA ALA A 35 -7.83 -4.96 -13.02
C ALA A 35 -6.72 -4.33 -13.87
N MET A 36 -5.45 -4.40 -13.43
CA MET A 36 -4.31 -3.95 -14.23
C MET A 36 -4.15 -4.78 -15.50
N MET A 37 -4.28 -6.10 -15.42
CA MET A 37 -4.15 -6.95 -16.60
C MET A 37 -5.25 -6.66 -17.63
N GLN A 38 -6.50 -6.42 -17.19
CA GLN A 38 -7.57 -6.02 -18.08
C GLN A 38 -7.35 -4.63 -18.67
N ALA A 39 -6.88 -3.67 -17.87
CA ALA A 39 -6.57 -2.34 -18.37
C ALA A 39 -5.43 -2.37 -19.40
N ASP A 40 -4.42 -3.22 -19.20
CA ASP A 40 -3.34 -3.43 -20.17
C ASP A 40 -3.86 -3.96 -21.52
N ILE A 41 -4.74 -4.96 -21.47
CA ILE A 41 -5.43 -5.49 -22.68
C ILE A 41 -6.22 -4.38 -23.39
N LEU A 42 -6.98 -3.58 -22.64
CA LEU A 42 -7.78 -2.47 -23.18
C LEU A 42 -6.90 -1.34 -23.75
N SER A 43 -5.67 -1.18 -23.26
CA SER A 43 -4.73 -0.17 -23.77
C SER A 43 -4.27 -0.48 -25.20
N ALA A 44 -4.26 -1.76 -25.58
CA ALA A 44 -3.94 -2.22 -26.94
C ALA A 44 -5.15 -2.16 -27.90
N HIS A 45 -6.32 -1.70 -27.44
CA HIS A 45 -7.51 -1.66 -28.26
C HIS A 45 -7.37 -0.64 -29.41
N PRO A 46 -7.86 -0.94 -30.64
CA PRO A 46 -7.72 -0.05 -31.80
C PRO A 46 -8.48 1.28 -31.63
N ASP A 47 -9.54 1.29 -30.81
CA ASP A 47 -10.30 2.49 -30.50
C ASP A 47 -9.52 3.43 -29.56
N ALA A 48 -9.31 4.67 -30.02
CA ALA A 48 -8.61 5.71 -29.26
C ALA A 48 -9.30 6.09 -27.95
N ARG A 49 -10.63 6.05 -27.88
CA ARG A 49 -11.37 6.34 -26.63
C ARG A 49 -11.18 5.24 -25.60
N VAL A 50 -11.20 3.98 -26.05
CA VAL A 50 -11.00 2.81 -25.18
C VAL A 50 -9.58 2.83 -24.61
N ARG A 51 -8.57 3.07 -25.45
CA ARG A 51 -7.17 3.20 -25.02
C ARG A 51 -6.96 4.35 -24.04
N ALA A 52 -7.54 5.53 -24.30
CA ALA A 52 -7.44 6.66 -23.38
C ALA A 52 -8.09 6.34 -22.01
N GLY A 53 -9.23 5.65 -22.01
CA GLY A 53 -9.87 5.14 -20.79
C GLY A 53 -8.99 4.13 -20.04
N ALA A 54 -8.38 3.20 -20.78
CA ALA A 54 -7.46 2.21 -20.23
C ALA A 54 -6.22 2.85 -19.58
N GLU A 55 -5.59 3.83 -20.24
CA GLU A 55 -4.47 4.58 -19.68
C GLU A 55 -4.86 5.32 -18.39
N ALA A 56 -6.06 5.89 -18.33
CA ALA A 56 -6.55 6.56 -17.12
C ALA A 56 -6.72 5.56 -15.96
N ILE A 57 -7.25 4.36 -16.24
CA ILE A 57 -7.38 3.28 -15.26
C ILE A 57 -6.00 2.82 -14.78
N ILE A 58 -5.05 2.59 -15.70
CA ILE A 58 -3.68 2.20 -15.36
C ILE A 58 -3.04 3.23 -14.42
N LYS A 59 -3.08 4.52 -14.78
CA LYS A 59 -2.53 5.60 -13.95
C LYS A 59 -3.15 5.66 -12.56
N ALA A 60 -4.47 5.45 -12.45
CA ALA A 60 -5.16 5.44 -11.17
C ALA A 60 -4.72 4.25 -10.29
N ILE A 61 -4.57 3.07 -10.88
CA ILE A 61 -4.11 1.88 -10.16
C ILE A 61 -2.64 2.05 -9.74
N GLU A 62 -1.77 2.54 -10.63
CA GLU A 62 -0.37 2.83 -10.30
C GLU A 62 -0.23 3.85 -9.16
N ALA A 63 -1.01 4.94 -9.20
CA ALA A 63 -1.03 5.92 -8.12
C ALA A 63 -1.47 5.30 -6.78
N THR A 64 -2.45 4.38 -6.82
CA THR A 64 -2.93 3.66 -5.64
C THR A 64 -1.85 2.74 -5.08
N VAL A 65 -1.21 1.92 -5.93
CA VAL A 65 -0.10 1.05 -5.53
C VAL A 65 1.08 1.87 -5.00
N GLY A 66 1.38 3.03 -5.60
CA GLY A 66 2.40 3.95 -5.13
C GLY A 66 2.12 4.47 -3.72
N ARG A 67 0.87 4.86 -3.41
CA ARG A 67 0.47 5.25 -2.05
C ARG A 67 0.57 4.09 -1.06
N MET A 68 0.16 2.88 -1.46
CA MET A 68 0.28 1.69 -0.64
C MET A 68 1.74 1.36 -0.31
N ASP A 69 2.63 1.48 -1.30
CA ASP A 69 4.06 1.26 -1.13
C ASP A 69 4.70 2.36 -0.24
N GLN A 70 4.23 3.60 -0.35
CA GLN A 70 4.60 4.68 0.55
C GLN A 70 4.16 4.39 1.99
N ILE A 71 2.90 4.02 2.23
CA ILE A 71 2.40 3.57 3.54
C ILE A 71 3.26 2.42 4.05
N ARG A 72 3.62 1.48 3.18
CA ARG A 72 4.47 0.35 3.56
C ARG A 72 5.84 0.80 4.07
N ARG A 73 6.44 1.84 3.46
CA ARG A 73 7.75 2.37 3.85
C ARG A 73 7.68 3.28 5.09
N THR A 74 6.63 4.08 5.23
CA THR A 74 6.53 5.09 6.30
C THR A 74 5.98 4.50 7.60
N CYS A 75 5.10 3.49 7.51
CA CYS A 75 4.39 2.95 8.67
C CYS A 75 4.92 1.60 9.15
N LEU A 76 5.69 0.85 8.35
CA LEU A 76 6.31 -0.38 8.82
C LEU A 76 7.79 -0.15 9.11
N PRO A 77 8.29 -0.53 10.30
CA PRO A 77 9.72 -0.52 10.57
C PRO A 77 10.43 -1.39 9.53
N ALA A 78 11.56 -0.89 9.01
CA ALA A 78 12.46 -1.68 8.18
C ALA A 78 12.74 -2.97 8.94
N ARG A 79 12.54 -4.14 8.30
CA ARG A 79 12.88 -5.42 8.91
C ARG A 79 14.34 -5.30 9.35
N ARG A 80 14.61 -5.21 10.65
CA ARG A 80 15.94 -5.56 11.13
C ARG A 80 16.08 -7.03 10.79
N LYS A 81 17.01 -7.32 9.88
CA LYS A 81 17.64 -8.63 9.83
C LYS A 81 18.50 -8.69 11.09
N ASP A 82 17.89 -9.02 12.23
CA ASP A 82 18.65 -9.54 13.35
C ASP A 82 18.94 -11.00 12.98
N GLU A 83 20.22 -11.20 12.66
CA GLU A 83 21.09 -12.41 12.74
C GLU A 83 20.45 -13.81 12.68
#